data_AF-A0A5J5GXI0-F1
#
_entry.id   AF-A0A5J5GXI0-F1
#
_cell.length_a   1.000
_cell.length_b   1.000
_cell.length_c   1.000
_cell.angle_alpha   90.00
_cell.angle_beta   90.00
_cell.angle_gamma   90.00
#
_symmetry.space_group_name_H-M   'P 1'
#
loop_
_entity.id
_entity.type
_entity.pdbx_description
1 polymer ?
#
loop_
_entity_poly.entity_id
_entity_poly.type
_entity_poly.pdbx_seq_one_letter_code
_entity_poly.pdbx_strand_id
1 'polypeptide(L)' 'MTNQDTKRYLPEEVPDNLFTQNRLNQMGLTPTSEHVAFVIYPEQKREYKLFDVSNTRKRKISS' A
#
# COMPACT_ATOMS: atom_id res chain seq x y z
N MET A 1 19.32 4.41 7.29
CA MET A 1 19.24 4.67 5.84
C MET A 1 17.91 5.36 5.58
N THR A 2 17.94 6.68 5.42
CA THR A 2 16.77 7.53 5.18
C THR A 2 16.39 7.40 3.70
N ASN A 3 15.40 6.57 3.39
CA ASN A 3 14.85 6.40 2.03
C ASN A 3 14.22 7.71 1.56
N GLN A 4 14.98 8.52 0.83
CA GLN A 4 14.54 9.83 0.30
C GLN A 4 13.80 9.74 -1.04
N ASP A 5 13.49 8.55 -1.54
CA ASP A 5 12.86 8.35 -2.87
C ASP A 5 11.66 7.40 -2.86
N THR A 6 10.83 7.42 -1.81
CA THR A 6 9.57 6.66 -1.84
C THR A 6 8.62 7.30 -2.86
N LYS A 7 8.37 6.61 -3.97
CA LYS A 7 7.55 7.11 -5.09
C LYS A 7 6.18 7.56 -4.62
N ARG A 8 5.64 8.61 -5.24
CA ARG A 8 4.29 9.11 -4.97
C ARG A 8 3.47 9.09 -6.26
N TYR A 9 2.24 8.59 -6.17
CA TYR A 9 1.31 8.47 -7.28
C TYR A 9 0.04 9.27 -7.00
N LEU A 10 -0.59 9.79 -8.04
CA LEU A 10 -2.01 10.16 -7.98
C LEU A 10 -2.88 8.90 -7.99
N PRO A 11 -4.15 8.96 -7.53
CA PRO A 11 -5.02 7.78 -7.44
C PRO A 11 -5.20 7.06 -8.79
N GLU A 12 -5.23 7.81 -9.89
CA GLU A 12 -5.32 7.32 -11.26
C GLU A 12 -4.02 6.74 -11.82
N GLU A 13 -2.87 7.01 -11.17
CA GLU A 13 -1.54 6.54 -11.58
C GLU A 13 -1.02 5.39 -10.72
N VAL A 14 -1.78 4.96 -9.70
CA VAL A 14 -1.38 3.86 -8.84
C VAL A 14 -1.32 2.56 -9.66
N PRO A 15 -0.17 1.86 -9.69
CA PRO A 15 -0.08 0.56 -10.33
C PRO A 15 -1.01 -0.49 -9.71
N ASP A 16 -1.56 -1.38 -10.54
CA ASP A 16 -2.55 -2.41 -10.13
C ASP A 16 -2.05 -3.39 -9.05
N ASN A 17 -0.73 -3.51 -8.87
CA ASN A 17 -0.13 -4.37 -7.85
C ASN A 17 0.07 -3.65 -6.50
N LEU A 18 -0.21 -2.35 -6.41
CA LEU A 18 -0.01 -1.56 -5.21
C LEU A 18 -1.33 -1.26 -4.51
N PHE A 19 -1.40 -1.60 -3.23
CA PHE A 19 -2.60 -1.43 -2.43
C PHE A 19 -2.31 -0.75 -1.10
N THR A 20 -3.29 0.01 -0.61
CA THR A 20 -3.26 0.50 0.76
C THR A 20 -3.41 -0.65 1.75
N GLN A 21 -2.90 -0.48 2.97
CA GLN A 21 -3.05 -1.48 4.03
C GLN A 21 -4.52 -1.82 4.30
N ASN A 22 -5.42 -0.84 4.23
CA ASN A 22 -6.85 -1.07 4.40
C ASN A 22 -7.41 -2.01 3.32
N ARG A 23 -7.00 -1.80 2.06
CA ARG A 23 -7.42 -2.66 0.94
C ARG A 23 -6.85 -4.08 1.07
N LEU A 24 -5.59 -4.23 1.46
CA LEU A 24 -5.01 -5.54 1.75
C LEU A 24 -5.76 -6.27 2.87
N ASN A 25 -6.11 -5.57 3.95
CA ASN A 25 -6.87 -6.14 5.05
C ASN A 25 -8.25 -6.63 4.60
N GLN A 26 -8.95 -5.88 3.74
CA GLN A 26 -10.22 -6.30 3.13
C GLN A 26 -10.07 -7.55 2.24
N MET A 27 -8.90 -7.72 1.61
CA MET A 27 -8.56 -8.91 0.82
C MET A 27 -8.09 -10.10 1.69
N GLY A 28 -8.06 -9.97 3.02
CA GLY A 28 -7.50 -10.98 3.91
C GLY A 28 -5.99 -11.14 3.79
N LEU A 29 -5.30 -10.12 3.31
CA LEU A 29 -3.85 -10.07 3.15
C LEU A 29 -3.22 -9.19 4.24
N THR A 30 -1.96 -9.45 4.55
CA THR A 30 -1.15 -8.63 5.45
C THR A 30 0.21 -8.38 4.82
N PRO A 31 0.68 -7.12 4.73
CA PRO A 31 1.99 -6.83 4.18
C PRO A 31 3.10 -7.49 5.02
N THR A 32 4.10 -8.05 4.35
CA THR A 32 5.29 -8.66 4.99
C THR A 32 6.53 -7.77 4.88
N SER A 33 6.42 -6.65 4.19
CA SER A 33 7.50 -5.71 3.90
C SER A 33 7.05 -4.28 4.17
N GLU A 34 8.01 -3.35 4.20
CA GLU A 34 7.71 -1.93 4.30
C GLU A 34 6.96 -1.41 3.06
N HIS A 35 6.28 -0.28 3.22
CA HIS A 35 5.65 0.44 2.12
C HIS A 35 6.68 0.81 1.03
N VAL A 36 6.27 0.69 -0.23
CA VAL A 36 7.13 0.93 -1.41
C VAL A 36 6.81 2.25 -2.12
N ALA A 37 5.64 2.84 -1.82
CA ALA A 37 5.18 4.09 -2.41
C ALA A 37 4.10 4.76 -1.53
N PHE A 38 3.66 5.94 -1.96
CA PHE A 38 2.49 6.64 -1.44
C PHE A 38 1.50 6.94 -2.56
N VAL A 39 0.21 6.92 -2.24
CA VAL A 39 -0.83 7.55 -3.06
C VAL A 39 -1.22 8.87 -2.41
N ILE A 40 -1.24 9.96 -3.18
CA ILE A 40 -1.64 11.28 -2.73
C ILE A 40 -3.05 11.58 -3.25
N TYR A 41 -3.90 12.15 -2.41
CA TYR A 41 -5.20 12.73 -2.77
C TYR A 41 -5.12 14.25 -2.56
N PRO A 42 -4.72 15.03 -3.58
CA PRO A 42 -4.46 16.47 -3.44
C PRO A 42 -5.67 17.24 -2.92
N GLU A 43 -6.86 16.92 -3.43
CA GLU A 43 -8.13 17.55 -3.02
C GLU A 43 -8.43 17.39 -1.53
N GLN A 44 -8.03 16.24 -0.96
CA GLN A 44 -8.25 15.92 0.45
C GLN A 44 -7.04 16.25 1.33
N LYS A 45 -5.91 16.66 0.74
CA LYS A 45 -4.60 16.85 1.41
C LYS A 45 -4.20 15.62 2.23
N ARG A 46 -4.45 14.43 1.69
CA ARG A 46 -4.14 13.15 2.34
C ARG A 46 -3.19 12.33 1.51
N GLU A 47 -2.37 11.54 2.18
CA GLU A 47 -1.54 10.52 1.55
C GLU A 47 -1.68 9.19 2.30
N TYR A 48 -1.56 8.09 1.55
CA TYR A 48 -1.65 6.74 2.10
C TYR A 48 -0.47 5.90 1.63
N LYS A 49 0.06 5.09 2.52
CA LYS A 49 1.12 4.12 2.22
C LYS A 49 0.60 3.04 1.29
N LEU A 50 1.37 2.73 0.25
CA LEU A 50 1.13 1.65 -0.69
C LEU A 50 2.10 0.50 -0.44
N PHE A 51 1.57 -0.71 -0.54
CA PHE A 51 2.27 -1.96 -0.34
C PHE A 51 2.09 -2.83 -1.58
N ASP A 52 3.16 -3.53 -1.97
CA ASP A 52 3.10 -4.47 -3.07
C ASP A 52 2.37 -5.75 -2.64
N VAL A 53 1.33 -6.14 -3.39
CA VAL A 53 0.55 -7.37 -3.14
C VAL A 53 1.42 -8.63 -3.19
N SER A 54 2.49 -8.63 -4.00
CA SER A 54 3.43 -9.75 -4.07
C SER A 54 4.20 -9.95 -2.76
N ASN A 55 4.33 -8.89 -1.95
CA ASN A 55 4.97 -8.90 -0.63
C ASN A 55 3.90 -8.93 0.48
N THR A 56 2.92 -9.82 0.33
CA THR A 56 1.86 -10.04 1.32
C THR A 56 1.70 -11.51 1.65
N ARG A 57 1.14 -11.79 2.83
CA ARG A 57 0.73 -13.12 3.24
C ARG A 57 -0.77 -13.16 3.53
N LYS A 58 -1.39 -14.30 3.26
CA LYS A 58 -2.76 -14.54 3.73
C LYS A 58 -2.81 -14.46 5.25
N ARG A 59 -3.75 -13.70 5.77
CA ARG A 59 -4.04 -13.66 7.19
C ARG A 59 -4.56 -15.04 7.58
N LYS A 60 -3.87 -15.73 8.49
CA LYS A 60 -4.46 -16.91 9.14
C LYS A 60 -5.65 -16.41 9.96
N ILE A 61 -6.85 -16.62 9.43
CA ILE A 61 -8.06 -16.62 10.23
C ILE A 61 -7.99 -17.96 10.97
N SER A 62 -7.48 -17.95 12.19
CA SER A 62 -7.69 -19.06 13.10
C SER A 62 -9.18 -19.09 13.41
N SER A 63 -9.91 -19.92 12.67
CA SER A 63 -11.24 -20.40 13.05
C SER A 63 -11.14 -21.36 14.22
#